data_AF-A0A7W0WD64-F1
#
_entry.id   AF-A0A7W0WD64-F1
#
_cell.length_a   1.000
_cell.length_b   1.000
_cell.length_c   1.000
_cell.angle_alpha   90.00
_cell.angle_beta   90.00
_cell.angle_gamma   90.00
#
_symmetry.space_group_name_H-M   'P 1'
#
loop_
_entity.id
_entity.type
_entity.pdbx_description
1 polymer ?
#
loop_
_entity_poly.entity_id
_entity_poly.type
_entity_poly.pdbx_seq_one_letter_code
_entity_poly.pdbx_strand_id
1 'polypeptide(L)'
;MDGRRAALRGARAATVAVPAAFLVLFFGYPFGTILARGLTPHGGFDVPLDVLTAASTLEILWFTIWQAAASTALTLVLGVPLAWVLARFEFRGRALARALVLVPFVLPTIVVATAFLALLP
;
A
#
# COMPACT_ATOMS: atom_id res chain seq x y z
N MET A 1 -22.49 21.37 36.59
CA MET A 1 -21.25 21.44 35.79
C MET A 1 -21.09 20.26 34.83
N ASP A 2 -21.98 19.26 34.87
CA ASP A 2 -21.87 18.01 34.10
C ASP A 2 -22.29 18.12 32.63
N GLY A 3 -23.27 18.97 32.30
CA GLY A 3 -23.73 19.16 30.91
C GLY A 3 -22.67 19.72 29.96
N ARG A 4 -21.80 20.62 30.43
CA ARG A 4 -20.72 21.21 29.62
C ARG A 4 -19.61 20.19 29.31
N ARG A 5 -19.36 19.24 30.22
CA ARG A 5 -18.38 18.16 30.01
C ARG A 5 -18.90 17.11 29.02
N ALA A 6 -20.21 16.83 29.04
CA ALA A 6 -20.85 15.95 28.05
C ALA A 6 -20.83 16.55 26.63
N ALA A 7 -21.14 17.85 26.49
CA ALA A 7 -21.09 18.55 25.21
C ALA A 7 -19.67 18.55 24.58
N LEU A 8 -18.63 18.78 25.39
CA LEU A 8 -17.24 18.76 24.91
C LEU A 8 -16.77 17.35 24.50
N ARG A 9 -17.28 16.29 25.15
CA ARG A 9 -17.02 14.89 24.75
C ARG A 9 -17.71 14.54 23.43
N GLY A 10 -18.95 14.98 23.23
CA GLY A 10 -19.68 14.80 21.98
C GLY A 10 -19.02 15.52 20.80
N ALA A 11 -18.58 16.77 21.01
CA ALA A 11 -17.86 17.53 19.99
C ALA A 11 -16.54 16.86 19.58
N ARG A 12 -15.76 16.36 20.55
CA ARG A 12 -14.51 15.61 20.28
C ARG A 12 -14.76 14.28 19.57
N ALA A 13 -15.81 13.56 19.96
CA ALA A 13 -16.19 12.33 19.28
C ALA A 13 -16.59 12.60 17.83
N ALA A 14 -17.33 13.68 17.56
CA ALA A 14 -17.71 14.09 16.20
C ALA A 14 -16.50 14.45 15.33
N THR A 15 -15.45 15.09 15.89
CA THR A 15 -14.22 15.44 15.15
C THR A 15 -13.50 14.21 14.59
N VAL A 16 -13.60 13.05 15.25
CA VAL A 16 -13.01 11.79 14.75
C VAL A 16 -14.03 10.97 13.97
N ALA A 17 -15.28 10.90 14.44
CA ALA A 17 -16.32 10.10 13.84
C ALA A 17 -16.69 10.55 12.43
N VAL A 18 -16.69 11.86 12.15
CA VAL A 18 -17.06 12.38 10.82
C VAL A 18 -16.01 12.00 9.76
N PRO A 19 -14.71 12.29 9.93
CA PRO A 19 -13.69 11.82 8.98
C PRO A 19 -13.62 10.30 8.88
N ALA A 20 -13.75 9.58 10.00
CA ALA A 20 -13.74 8.13 9.99
C ALA A 20 -14.92 7.55 9.20
N ALA A 21 -16.14 8.07 9.42
CA ALA A 21 -17.32 7.67 8.66
C ALA A 21 -17.18 7.99 7.17
N PHE A 22 -16.62 9.16 6.84
CA PHE A 22 -16.30 9.53 5.46
C PHE A 22 -15.33 8.52 4.83
N LEU A 23 -14.20 8.21 5.48
CA LEU A 23 -13.22 7.24 4.97
C LEU A 23 -13.84 5.85 4.82
N VAL A 24 -14.60 5.40 5.81
CA VAL A 24 -15.28 4.10 5.76
C VAL A 24 -16.27 4.04 4.61
N LEU A 25 -17.08 5.08 4.39
CA LEU A 25 -17.99 5.11 3.24
C LEU A 25 -17.22 5.17 1.91
N PHE A 26 -16.26 6.08 1.82
CA PHE A 26 -15.53 6.37 0.58
C PHE A 26 -14.71 5.17 0.10
N PHE A 27 -14.05 4.44 1.00
CA PHE A 27 -13.28 3.24 0.66
C PHE A 27 -14.13 1.96 0.73
N GLY A 28 -14.99 1.85 1.74
CA GLY A 28 -15.82 0.67 1.96
C GLY A 28 -16.86 0.47 0.88
N TYR A 29 -17.45 1.54 0.34
CA TYR A 29 -18.41 1.43 -0.77
C TYR A 29 -17.78 0.82 -2.04
N PRO A 30 -16.73 1.40 -2.67
CA PRO A 30 -16.14 0.83 -3.87
C PRO A 30 -15.57 -0.57 -3.61
N PHE A 31 -14.89 -0.80 -2.50
CA PHE A 31 -14.39 -2.12 -2.13
C PHE A 31 -15.53 -3.15 -2.02
N GLY A 32 -16.60 -2.80 -1.30
CA GLY A 32 -17.79 -3.63 -1.16
C GLY A 32 -18.46 -3.92 -2.50
N THR A 33 -18.54 -2.93 -3.40
CA THR A 33 -19.09 -3.14 -4.74
C THR A 33 -18.23 -4.05 -5.62
N ILE A 34 -16.90 -3.95 -5.52
CA ILE A 34 -15.97 -4.84 -6.24
C ILE A 34 -16.13 -6.27 -5.72
N LEU A 35 -16.18 -6.44 -4.39
CA LEU A 35 -16.33 -7.74 -3.76
C LEU A 35 -17.69 -8.37 -4.10
N ALA A 36 -18.78 -7.59 -4.03
CA ALA A 36 -20.11 -8.05 -4.39
C ALA A 36 -20.14 -8.50 -5.86
N ARG A 37 -19.62 -7.68 -6.79
CA ARG A 37 -19.54 -8.05 -8.22
C ARG A 37 -18.71 -9.32 -8.45
N GLY A 38 -17.63 -9.50 -7.70
CA GLY A 38 -16.77 -10.69 -7.79
C GLY A 38 -17.40 -11.96 -7.22
N LEU A 39 -18.24 -11.83 -6.18
CA LEU A 39 -18.94 -12.94 -5.52
C LEU A 39 -20.33 -13.23 -6.09
N THR A 40 -20.83 -12.39 -7.00
CA THR A 40 -22.08 -12.66 -7.72
C THR A 40 -21.91 -12.64 -9.24
N PRO A 41 -21.05 -13.49 -9.84
CA PRO A 41 -20.84 -13.47 -11.29
C PRO A 41 -22.11 -13.83 -12.09
N HIS A 42 -22.97 -14.68 -11.53
CA HIS A 42 -24.17 -15.22 -12.18
C HIS A 42 -25.49 -14.79 -11.50
N GLY A 43 -25.44 -13.79 -10.59
CA GLY A 43 -26.62 -13.30 -9.87
C GLY A 43 -26.99 -14.06 -8.58
N GLY A 44 -26.23 -15.10 -8.22
CA GLY A 44 -26.24 -15.76 -6.90
C GLY A 44 -24.91 -15.54 -6.16
N PHE A 45 -24.87 -15.74 -4.84
CA PHE A 45 -23.62 -15.70 -4.08
C PHE A 45 -22.83 -16.99 -4.33
N ASP A 46 -21.82 -16.90 -5.19
CA ASP A 46 -20.97 -18.02 -5.58
C ASP A 46 -19.50 -17.65 -5.39
N VAL A 47 -18.73 -18.58 -4.82
CA VAL A 47 -17.27 -18.45 -4.80
C VAL A 47 -16.77 -18.84 -6.19
N PRO A 48 -16.02 -17.97 -6.90
CA PRO A 48 -15.54 -18.23 -8.25
C PRO A 48 -14.36 -19.22 -8.23
N LEU A 49 -14.63 -20.47 -7.85
CA LEU A 49 -13.64 -21.54 -7.73
C LEU A 49 -12.99 -21.85 -9.08
N ASP A 50 -13.74 -21.72 -10.17
CA ASP A 50 -13.27 -21.82 -11.54
C ASP A 50 -12.14 -20.81 -11.82
N VAL A 51 -12.30 -19.56 -11.39
CA VAL A 51 -11.28 -18.52 -11.53
C VAL A 51 -10.09 -18.77 -10.62
N LEU A 52 -10.33 -19.19 -9.37
CA LEU A 52 -9.27 -19.42 -8.38
C LEU A 52 -8.42 -20.66 -8.71
N THR A 53 -9.01 -21.68 -9.33
CA THR A 53 -8.31 -22.91 -9.73
C THR A 53 -7.77 -22.86 -11.17
N ALA A 54 -8.11 -21.81 -11.93
CA ALA A 54 -7.55 -21.60 -13.26
C ALA A 54 -6.02 -21.54 -13.19
N ALA A 55 -5.35 -22.30 -14.06
CA ALA A 55 -3.90 -22.40 -14.09
C ALA A 55 -3.23 -21.03 -14.26
N SER A 56 -3.80 -20.14 -15.08
CA SER A 56 -3.33 -18.77 -15.27
C SER A 56 -3.38 -17.94 -13.98
N THR A 57 -4.46 -18.04 -13.21
CA THR A 57 -4.61 -17.35 -11.92
C THR A 57 -3.56 -17.83 -10.92
N LEU A 58 -3.36 -19.15 -10.83
CA LEU A 58 -2.38 -19.75 -9.93
C LEU A 58 -0.94 -19.39 -10.31
N GLU A 59 -0.63 -19.34 -11.61
CA GLU A 59 0.67 -18.92 -12.11
C GLU A 59 0.97 -17.45 -11.76
N ILE A 60 0.00 -16.55 -12.01
CA ILE A 60 0.12 -15.14 -11.64
C ILE A 60 0.27 -14.98 -10.13
N LEU A 61 -0.51 -15.72 -9.34
CA LEU A 61 -0.48 -15.67 -7.88
C LEU A 61 0.87 -16.13 -7.35
N TRP A 62 1.39 -17.25 -7.85
CA TRP A 62 2.71 -17.77 -7.48
C TRP A 62 3.83 -16.79 -7.83
N PHE A 63 3.84 -16.28 -9.06
CA PHE A 63 4.80 -15.27 -9.50
C PHE A 63 4.79 -14.05 -8.59
N THR A 64 3.59 -13.51 -8.32
CA THR A 64 3.41 -12.32 -7.48
C THR A 64 3.89 -12.55 -6.05
N ILE A 65 3.53 -13.68 -5.43
CA ILE A 65 3.88 -13.99 -4.04
C ILE A 65 5.38 -14.18 -3.88
N TRP A 66 6.00 -15.04 -4.69
CA TRP A 66 7.44 -15.30 -4.58
C TRP A 66 8.23 -14.02 -4.89
N GLN A 67 7.85 -13.27 -5.92
CA GLN A 67 8.52 -12.02 -6.26
C GLN A 67 8.39 -11.01 -5.13
N ALA A 68 7.19 -10.83 -4.55
CA ALA A 68 6.97 -9.93 -3.42
C ALA A 68 7.82 -10.34 -2.20
N ALA A 69 7.92 -11.64 -1.91
CA ALA A 69 8.76 -12.16 -0.84
C ALA A 69 10.25 -11.89 -1.11
N ALA A 70 10.73 -12.15 -2.32
CA ALA A 70 12.10 -11.90 -2.73
C ALA A 70 12.46 -10.41 -2.61
N SER A 71 11.61 -9.53 -3.12
CA SER A 71 11.81 -8.08 -3.05
C SER A 71 11.75 -7.55 -1.64
N THR A 72 10.86 -8.10 -0.79
CA THR A 72 10.81 -7.74 0.64
C THR A 72 12.09 -8.16 1.34
N ALA A 73 12.56 -9.39 1.12
CA ALA A 73 13.80 -9.88 1.70
C ALA A 73 15.00 -9.02 1.27
N LEU A 74 15.13 -8.74 -0.03
CA LEU A 74 16.19 -7.88 -0.56
C LEU A 74 16.12 -6.46 0.04
N THR A 75 14.91 -5.91 0.16
CA THR A 75 14.67 -4.59 0.78
C THR A 75 15.08 -4.58 2.24
N LEU A 76 14.79 -5.63 3.00
CA LEU A 76 15.21 -5.71 4.40
C LEU A 76 16.73 -5.84 4.51
N VAL A 77 17.34 -6.72 3.71
CA VAL A 77 18.78 -6.98 3.72
C VAL A 77 19.59 -5.74 3.35
N LEU A 78 19.13 -4.94 2.37
CA LEU A 78 19.85 -3.75 1.93
C LEU A 78 19.40 -2.48 2.66
N GLY A 79 18.09 -2.32 2.85
CA GLY A 79 17.47 -1.12 3.38
C GLY A 79 17.69 -0.95 4.88
N VAL A 80 17.62 -2.02 5.68
CA VAL A 80 17.83 -1.91 7.14
C VAL A 80 19.25 -1.46 7.48
N PRO A 81 20.33 -2.07 6.92
CA PRO A 81 21.69 -1.58 7.16
C PRO A 81 21.90 -0.14 6.66
N LEU A 82 21.37 0.20 5.48
CA LEU A 82 21.51 1.54 4.93
C LEU A 82 20.81 2.60 5.81
N ALA A 83 19.59 2.30 6.27
CA ALA A 83 18.87 3.14 7.21
C ALA A 83 19.61 3.29 8.54
N TRP A 84 20.19 2.20 9.04
CA TRP A 84 21.01 2.21 10.26
C TRP A 84 22.22 3.13 10.13
N VAL A 85 22.97 3.05 9.03
CA VAL A 85 24.13 3.91 8.77
C VAL A 85 23.70 5.38 8.65
N LEU A 86 22.68 5.67 7.86
CA LEU A 86 22.20 7.04 7.65
C LEU A 86 21.62 7.68 8.91
N ALA A 87 21.08 6.89 9.83
CA ALA A 87 20.51 7.36 11.09
C ALA A 87 21.57 7.58 12.17
N ARG A 88 22.64 6.78 12.20
CA ARG A 88 23.61 6.78 13.30
C ARG A 88 24.95 7.46 13.00
N PHE A 89 25.33 7.63 11.74
CA PHE A 89 26.65 8.16 11.38
C PHE A 89 26.55 9.48 10.61
N GLU A 90 27.51 10.36 10.87
CA GLU A 90 27.72 11.59 10.12
C GLU A 90 28.96 11.43 9.23
N PHE A 91 28.78 11.55 7.92
CA PHE A 91 29.86 11.44 6.94
C PHE A 91 29.62 12.41 5.77
N ARG A 92 30.70 12.80 5.10
CA ARG A 92 30.71 13.88 4.11
C ARG A 92 29.78 13.65 2.89
N GLY A 93 29.46 12.39 2.58
CA GLY A 93 28.56 11.98 1.48
C GLY A 93 27.10 11.69 1.87
N ARG A 94 26.70 11.95 3.13
CA ARG A 94 25.38 11.56 3.66
C ARG A 94 24.21 12.16 2.88
N ALA A 95 24.32 13.41 2.44
CA ALA A 95 23.28 14.08 1.67
C ALA A 95 23.03 13.40 0.32
N LEU A 96 24.10 13.00 -0.38
CA LEU A 96 24.00 12.29 -1.65
C LEU A 96 23.39 10.90 -1.45
N ALA A 97 23.87 10.13 -0.46
CA ALA A 97 23.31 8.82 -0.15
C ALA A 97 21.81 8.91 0.18
N ARG A 98 21.40 9.91 0.95
CA ARG A 98 19.98 10.17 1.26
C ARG A 98 19.19 10.54 0.01
N ALA A 99 19.73 11.37 -0.88
CA ALA A 99 19.09 11.73 -2.14
C ALA A 99 18.90 10.50 -3.03
N LEU A 100 19.93 9.68 -3.22
CA LEU A 100 19.85 8.44 -4.03
C LEU A 100 18.76 7.49 -3.54
N VAL A 101 18.56 7.39 -2.23
CA VAL A 101 17.49 6.56 -1.65
C VAL A 101 16.11 7.18 -1.84
N LEU A 102 15.96 8.51 -1.67
CA LEU A 102 14.65 9.17 -1.69
C LEU A 102 14.16 9.52 -3.09
N VAL A 103 15.06 9.81 -4.03
CA VAL A 103 14.72 10.25 -5.40
C VAL A 103 13.73 9.29 -6.06
N PRO A 104 13.93 7.96 -6.07
CA PRO A 104 12.98 7.04 -6.69
C PRO A 104 11.55 7.12 -6.13
N PHE A 105 11.37 7.55 -4.87
CA PHE A 105 10.05 7.67 -4.23
C PHE A 105 9.30 8.94 -4.61
N VAL A 106 10.01 9.97 -5.09
CA VAL A 106 9.40 11.22 -5.59
C VAL A 106 9.31 11.25 -7.11
N LEU A 107 9.98 10.34 -7.82
CA LEU A 107 9.89 10.26 -9.26
C LEU A 107 8.49 9.74 -9.68
N PRO A 108 7.86 10.37 -10.69
CA PRO A 108 6.64 9.83 -11.28
C PRO A 108 6.87 8.41 -11.82
N THR A 109 5.86 7.55 -11.71
CA THR A 109 5.93 6.15 -12.17
C THR A 109 6.37 6.02 -13.63
N ILE A 110 5.89 6.92 -14.49
CA ILE A 110 6.27 6.97 -15.91
C ILE A 110 7.76 7.25 -16.08
N VAL A 111 8.33 8.17 -15.30
CA VAL A 111 9.76 8.52 -15.39
C VAL A 111 10.63 7.31 -15.03
N VAL A 112 10.27 6.61 -13.95
CA VAL A 112 10.99 5.39 -13.55
C VAL A 112 10.90 4.33 -14.66
N ALA A 113 9.70 4.08 -15.19
CA ALA A 113 9.52 3.12 -16.29
C ALA A 113 10.38 3.44 -17.51
N THR A 114 10.40 4.70 -17.95
CA THR A 114 11.22 5.12 -19.11
C THR A 114 12.72 4.99 -18.85
N ALA A 115 13.18 5.22 -17.62
CA ALA A 115 14.60 5.06 -17.27
C ALA A 115 15.04 3.58 -17.33
N PHE A 116 14.21 2.66 -16.87
CA PHE A 116 14.49 1.22 -16.99
C PHE A 116 14.51 0.76 -18.44
N LEU A 117 13.53 1.16 -19.26
CA LEU A 117 13.50 0.83 -20.69
C LEU A 117 14.71 1.39 -21.45
N ALA A 118 15.21 2.55 -21.06
CA ALA A 118 16.43 3.12 -21.66
C ALA A 118 17.71 2.38 -21.23
N LEU A 119 17.70 1.74 -20.06
CA LEU A 119 18.88 1.07 -19.46
C LEU A 119 18.94 -0.43 -19.79
N LEU A 120 17.80 -1.10 -19.84
CA LEU A 120 17.63 -2.52 -20.13
C LEU A 120 16.88 -2.65 -21.47
N PRO A 121 17.61 -2.71 -22.61
CA PRO A 121 17.03 -2.79 -23.94
C PRO A 121 16.26 -4.10 -24.18
#